data_AF-Q6PQ94-F1
#
_entry.id   AF-Q6PQ94-F1
#
_cell.length_a   1.000
_cell.length_b   1.000
_cell.length_c   1.000
_cell.angle_alpha   90.00
_cell.angle_beta   90.00
_cell.angle_gamma   90.00
#
_symmetry.space_group_name_H-M   'P 1'
#
loop_
_entity.id
_entity.type
_entity.pdbx_description
1 polymer ?
#
loop_
_entity_poly.entity_id
_entity_poly.type
_entity_poly.pdbx_seq_one_letter_code
_entity_poly.pdbx_strand_id
1 'polypeptide(L)'
;KHQAVALRVSSDHAVVYRCNVIGYQDTMYAHSNRQFYRECDIYGTVDFIFGNAAVVFQNCSLYARKPMPYQKNTITAQNRKDPNQNTGISIHNCRILATQDLEASKGNFTTYFGRPW
;
A
#
# COMPACT_ATOMS: atom_id res chain seq x y z
N LYS A 1 8.05 -17.57 -5.68
CA LYS A 1 8.05 -16.19 -6.25
C LYS A 1 6.59 -15.77 -6.31
N HIS A 2 6.17 -14.73 -5.57
CA HIS A 2 4.73 -14.44 -5.32
C HIS A 2 4.34 -12.96 -5.52
N GLN A 3 5.30 -12.08 -5.81
CA GLN A 3 5.06 -10.65 -6.05
C GLN A 3 4.30 -10.43 -7.37
N ALA A 4 3.28 -9.56 -7.36
CA ALA A 4 2.51 -9.20 -8.54
C ALA A 4 2.03 -7.74 -8.47
N VAL A 5 2.80 -6.84 -9.10
CA VAL A 5 2.52 -5.39 -9.10
C VAL A 5 1.36 -5.07 -10.05
N ALA A 6 0.35 -4.37 -9.54
CA ALA A 6 -0.76 -3.85 -10.35
C ALA A 6 -0.43 -2.46 -10.92
N LEU A 7 0.20 -1.58 -10.13
CA LEU A 7 0.60 -0.24 -10.55
C LEU A 7 2.02 0.07 -10.06
N ARG A 8 2.89 0.52 -10.97
CA ARG A 8 4.21 1.08 -10.66
C ARG A 8 4.30 2.50 -11.18
N VAL A 9 4.58 3.46 -10.30
CA VAL A 9 4.73 4.87 -10.68
C VAL A 9 6.16 5.33 -10.40
N SER A 10 6.83 5.86 -11.43
CA SER A 10 8.16 6.48 -11.34
C SER A 10 8.17 7.92 -11.85
N SER A 11 7.04 8.46 -12.29
CA SER A 11 6.93 9.84 -12.75
C SER A 11 6.99 10.79 -11.55
N ASP A 12 7.63 11.94 -11.75
CA ASP A 12 7.54 13.06 -10.83
C ASP A 12 6.22 13.83 -11.06
N HIS A 13 5.71 14.46 -10.00
CA HIS A 13 4.41 15.15 -9.97
C HIS A 13 3.22 14.30 -10.44
N ALA A 14 3.29 12.98 -10.27
CA ALA A 14 2.22 12.08 -10.67
C ALA A 14 0.99 12.26 -9.76
N VAL A 15 -0.20 12.31 -10.37
CA VAL A 15 -1.48 12.29 -9.65
C VAL A 15 -2.28 11.07 -10.09
N VAL A 16 -2.83 10.34 -9.12
CA VAL A 16 -3.80 9.28 -9.37
C VAL A 16 -5.07 9.62 -8.59
N TYR A 17 -6.18 9.71 -9.29
CA TYR A 17 -7.44 10.23 -8.76
C TYR A 17 -8.61 9.31 -9.11
N ARG A 18 -9.39 8.90 -8.10
CA ARG A 18 -10.58 8.04 -8.28
C ARG A 18 -10.28 6.76 -9.07
N CYS A 19 -9.20 6.09 -8.68
CA CYS A 19 -8.80 4.82 -9.27
C CYS A 19 -8.88 3.68 -8.25
N ASN A 20 -9.07 2.47 -8.77
CA ASN A 20 -8.93 1.23 -8.02
C ASN A 20 -7.59 0.58 -8.38
N VAL A 21 -6.74 0.31 -7.37
CA VAL A 21 -5.49 -0.44 -7.55
C VAL A 21 -5.61 -1.74 -6.76
N ILE A 22 -5.75 -2.86 -7.48
CA ILE A 22 -6.18 -4.12 -6.88
C ILE A 22 -5.11 -5.19 -7.10
N GLY A 23 -4.65 -5.80 -6.02
CA GLY A 23 -3.73 -6.93 -6.06
C GLY A 23 -3.74 -7.74 -4.77
N TYR A 24 -2.62 -8.40 -4.52
CA TYR A 24 -2.32 -9.13 -3.28
C TYR A 24 -0.96 -8.64 -2.76
N GLN A 25 0.10 -9.42 -2.96
CA GLN A 25 1.45 -9.05 -2.56
C GLN A 25 2.04 -8.03 -3.55
N ASP A 26 2.61 -6.95 -3.03
CA ASP A 26 3.30 -5.89 -3.79
C ASP A 26 2.36 -5.15 -4.78
N THR A 27 1.11 -4.89 -4.38
CA THR A 27 0.07 -4.33 -5.27
C THR A 27 0.47 -2.99 -5.90
N MET A 28 0.89 -2.03 -5.07
CA MET A 28 1.15 -0.65 -5.49
C MET A 28 2.60 -0.26 -5.21
N TYR A 29 3.38 -0.17 -6.28
CA TYR A 29 4.79 0.22 -6.25
C TYR A 29 4.92 1.74 -6.44
N ALA A 30 4.90 2.49 -5.33
CA ALA A 30 5.27 3.90 -5.27
C ALA A 30 6.80 4.05 -5.37
N HIS A 31 7.33 3.84 -6.58
CA HIS A 31 8.76 3.58 -6.80
C HIS A 31 9.66 4.75 -6.45
N SER A 32 9.42 5.92 -7.05
CA SER A 32 10.32 7.08 -6.95
C SER A 32 9.59 8.39 -7.23
N ASN A 33 10.25 9.51 -6.91
CA ASN A 33 9.78 10.89 -7.14
C ASN A 33 8.52 11.27 -6.33
N ARG A 34 7.94 12.43 -6.61
CA ARG A 34 6.81 13.00 -5.87
C ARG A 34 5.49 12.52 -6.48
N GLN A 35 4.60 12.01 -5.63
CA GLN A 35 3.35 11.40 -6.07
C GLN A 35 2.20 11.77 -5.14
N PHE A 36 1.01 11.93 -5.69
CA PHE A 36 -0.21 12.24 -4.93
C PHE A 36 -1.36 11.32 -5.36
N TYR A 37 -1.97 10.64 -4.38
CA TYR A 37 -3.09 9.73 -4.58
C TYR A 37 -4.29 10.27 -3.82
N ARG A 38 -5.43 10.47 -4.50
CA ARG A 38 -6.62 11.05 -3.88
C ARG A 38 -7.89 10.31 -4.25
N GLU A 39 -8.73 10.05 -3.24
CA GLU A 39 -10.03 9.37 -3.43
C GLU A 39 -9.88 8.03 -4.17
N CYS A 40 -8.78 7.31 -3.94
CA CYS A 40 -8.51 6.01 -4.53
C CYS A 40 -8.81 4.88 -3.54
N ASP A 41 -9.17 3.72 -4.08
CA ASP A 41 -9.28 2.49 -3.31
C ASP A 41 -8.12 1.54 -3.67
N ILE A 42 -7.36 1.13 -2.66
CA ILE A 42 -6.15 0.31 -2.84
C ILE A 42 -6.31 -0.98 -2.04
N TYR A 43 -6.13 -2.13 -2.69
CA TYR A 43 -6.39 -3.44 -2.09
C TYR A 43 -5.16 -4.33 -2.13
N GLY A 44 -4.80 -4.98 -1.02
CA GLY A 44 -3.78 -6.01 -1.06
C GLY A 44 -3.55 -6.74 0.26
N THR A 45 -2.44 -7.48 0.33
CA THR A 45 -2.10 -8.34 1.47
C THR A 45 -0.75 -7.99 2.08
N VAL A 46 0.33 -8.51 1.51
CA VAL A 46 1.71 -8.30 1.97
C VAL A 46 2.30 -7.11 1.21
N ASP A 47 2.79 -6.12 1.95
CA ASP A 47 3.52 -4.95 1.45
C ASP A 47 2.79 -4.23 0.32
N PHE A 48 1.47 -4.11 0.42
CA PHE A 48 0.67 -3.76 -0.75
C PHE A 48 0.79 -2.28 -1.18
N ILE A 49 1.40 -1.43 -0.36
CA ILE A 49 1.93 -0.11 -0.74
C ILE A 49 3.42 -0.08 -0.38
N PHE A 50 4.31 -0.02 -1.38
CA PHE A 50 5.74 -0.13 -1.12
C PHE A 50 6.58 0.72 -2.07
N GLY A 51 7.85 0.92 -1.69
CA GLY A 51 8.82 1.67 -2.47
C GLY A 51 9.48 2.81 -1.70
N ASN A 52 10.02 3.77 -2.44
CA ASN A 52 10.79 4.89 -1.89
C ASN A 52 10.43 6.23 -2.56
N ALA A 53 9.17 6.43 -2.94
CA ALA A 53 8.66 7.73 -3.37
C ALA A 53 8.50 8.71 -2.19
N ALA A 54 8.38 10.00 -2.50
CA ALA A 54 7.78 10.99 -1.61
C ALA A 54 6.28 11.07 -1.94
N VAL A 55 5.46 10.33 -1.20
CA VAL A 55 4.07 10.08 -1.59
C VAL A 55 3.08 10.42 -0.48
N VAL A 56 1.97 11.05 -0.86
CA VAL A 56 0.82 11.28 0.01
C VAL A 56 -0.40 10.57 -0.57
N PHE A 57 -1.06 9.77 0.28
CA PHE A 57 -2.39 9.24 0.07
C PHE A 57 -3.37 10.09 0.87
N GLN A 58 -4.36 10.69 0.22
CA GLN A 58 -5.34 11.55 0.87
C GLN A 58 -6.76 11.14 0.53
N ASN A 59 -7.62 11.02 1.55
CA ASN A 59 -9.02 10.60 1.37
C ASN A 59 -9.17 9.26 0.61
N CYS A 60 -8.17 8.38 0.71
CA CYS A 60 -8.21 7.05 0.09
C CYS A 60 -8.82 6.01 1.04
N SER A 61 -9.23 4.88 0.49
CA SER A 61 -9.54 3.68 1.27
C SER A 61 -8.48 2.62 1.03
N LEU A 62 -7.85 2.13 2.09
CA LEU A 62 -6.82 1.10 2.04
C LEU A 62 -7.42 -0.19 2.58
N TYR A 63 -7.65 -1.15 1.71
CA TYR A 63 -8.33 -2.42 2.01
C TYR A 63 -7.31 -3.56 2.16
N ALA A 64 -7.14 -4.03 3.39
CA ALA A 64 -6.45 -5.29 3.64
C ALA A 64 -7.34 -6.47 3.24
N ARG A 65 -6.79 -7.39 2.45
CA ARG A 65 -7.50 -8.59 1.96
C ARG A 65 -7.15 -9.83 2.76
N LYS A 66 -7.93 -10.90 2.62
CA LYS A 66 -7.56 -12.21 3.16
C LYS A 66 -6.29 -12.72 2.46
N PRO A 67 -5.18 -12.97 3.17
CA PRO A 67 -3.98 -13.49 2.57
C PRO A 67 -4.00 -15.02 2.50
N MET A 68 -2.91 -15.61 2.00
CA MET A 68 -2.72 -17.06 2.06
C MET A 68 -2.52 -17.53 3.51
N PRO A 69 -2.74 -18.82 3.82
CA PRO A 69 -2.43 -19.37 5.13
C PRO A 69 -1.02 -19.02 5.61
N TYR A 70 -0.88 -18.77 6.91
CA TYR A 70 0.38 -18.43 7.59
C TYR A 70 1.02 -17.08 7.20
N GLN A 71 0.38 -16.29 6.33
CA GLN A 71 0.81 -14.94 6.03
C GLN A 71 0.23 -13.92 7.02
N LYS A 72 0.89 -12.75 7.07
CA LYS A 72 0.45 -11.56 7.78
C LYS A 72 0.34 -10.43 6.76
N ASN A 73 -0.68 -9.59 6.90
CA ASN A 73 -0.81 -8.41 6.06
C ASN A 73 0.09 -7.28 6.56
N THR A 74 0.66 -6.54 5.63
CA THR A 74 1.40 -5.31 5.89
C THR A 74 0.95 -4.27 4.87
N ILE A 75 0.42 -3.15 5.36
CA ILE A 75 -0.08 -2.08 4.48
C ILE A 75 1.10 -1.42 3.77
N THR A 76 2.15 -1.06 4.53
CA THR A 76 3.31 -0.36 3.98
C THR A 76 4.62 -1.13 4.12
N ALA A 77 5.48 -0.98 3.12
CA ALA A 77 6.89 -1.41 3.15
C ALA A 77 7.76 -0.30 2.53
N GLN A 78 8.10 0.70 3.35
CA GLN A 78 8.88 1.87 2.93
C GLN A 78 10.37 1.51 2.94
N ASN A 79 11.10 1.90 1.88
CA ASN A 79 12.49 1.50 1.63
C ASN A 79 13.43 2.70 1.44
N ARG A 80 13.35 3.69 2.33
CA ARG A 80 14.34 4.76 2.43
C ARG A 80 15.61 4.18 3.03
N LYS A 81 16.69 4.22 2.26
CA LYS A 81 17.98 3.63 2.64
C LYS A 81 18.99 4.65 3.17
N ASP A 82 18.77 5.92 2.89
CA ASP A 82 19.68 7.01 3.24
C ASP A 82 18.90 8.11 3.97
N PRO A 83 19.34 8.58 5.16
CA PRO A 83 18.67 9.65 5.89
C PRO A 83 18.60 10.98 5.13
N ASN A 84 19.46 11.19 4.12
CA ASN A 84 19.47 12.37 3.25
C ASN A 84 18.38 12.32 2.16
N GLN A 85 17.69 11.19 1.98
CA GLN A 85 16.55 11.10 1.07
C GLN A 85 15.30 11.75 1.68
N ASN A 86 14.66 12.61 0.90
CA ASN A 86 13.43 13.33 1.24
C ASN A 86 12.16 12.52 0.90
N THR A 87 12.22 11.20 1.08
CA THR A 87 11.18 10.25 0.68
C THR A 87 10.42 9.70 1.90
N GLY A 88 9.23 9.16 1.65
CA GLY A 88 8.36 8.65 2.70
C GLY A 88 6.94 8.41 2.19
N ILE A 89 6.20 7.57 2.91
CA ILE A 89 4.77 7.32 2.68
C ILE A 89 3.98 8.05 3.75
N SER A 90 3.09 8.95 3.33
CA SER A 90 2.14 9.64 4.20
C SER A 90 0.71 9.21 3.88
N ILE A 91 -0.03 8.80 4.91
CA ILE A 91 -1.43 8.38 4.83
C ILE A 91 -2.25 9.38 5.63
N HIS A 92 -2.99 10.25 4.95
CA HIS A 92 -3.64 11.41 5.55
C HIS A 92 -5.15 11.41 5.28
N ASN A 93 -5.97 11.39 6.33
CA ASN A 93 -7.43 11.32 6.21
C ASN A 93 -7.92 10.12 5.36
N CYS A 94 -7.21 9.00 5.41
CA CYS A 94 -7.61 7.77 4.74
C CYS A 94 -8.41 6.88 5.69
N ARG A 95 -9.18 5.97 5.11
CA ARG A 95 -9.82 4.87 5.84
C ARG A 95 -8.98 3.61 5.65
N ILE A 96 -8.69 2.91 6.74
CA ILE A 96 -8.00 1.61 6.69
C ILE A 96 -9.04 0.56 7.07
N LEU A 97 -9.32 -0.35 6.15
CA LEU A 97 -10.48 -1.25 6.20
C LEU A 97 -10.05 -2.68 5.90
N ALA A 98 -10.82 -3.65 6.37
CA ALA A 98 -10.70 -5.04 5.97
C ALA A 98 -11.73 -5.34 4.87
N THR A 99 -11.41 -6.25 3.95
CA THR A 99 -12.43 -6.83 3.06
C THR A 99 -13.29 -7.84 3.81
N GLN A 100 -14.51 -8.09 3.32
CA GLN A 100 -15.49 -8.94 4.00
C GLN A 100 -14.97 -10.36 4.27
N ASP A 101 -14.15 -10.92 3.37
CA ASP A 101 -13.53 -12.24 3.53
C ASP A 101 -12.39 -12.25 4.57
N LEU A 102 -11.69 -11.13 4.77
CA LEU A 102 -10.74 -10.95 5.87
C LEU A 102 -11.48 -10.79 7.19
N GLU A 103 -12.54 -9.99 7.26
CA GLU A 103 -13.38 -9.85 8.47
C GLU A 103 -13.97 -11.20 8.90
N ALA A 104 -14.49 -11.97 7.94
CA ALA A 104 -15.03 -13.31 8.18
C ALA A 104 -13.98 -14.31 8.72
N SER A 105 -12.68 -14.01 8.61
CA SER A 105 -11.60 -14.84 9.18
C SER A 105 -11.45 -14.70 10.69
N LYS A 106 -12.22 -13.82 11.34
CA LYS A 106 -12.30 -13.64 12.81
C LYS A 106 -10.94 -13.49 13.50
N GLY A 107 -10.00 -12.76 12.87
CA GLY A 107 -8.69 -12.46 13.44
C GLY A 107 -7.61 -13.52 13.19
N ASN A 108 -7.88 -14.54 12.37
CA ASN A 108 -6.87 -15.54 11.99
C ASN A 108 -5.69 -14.95 11.20
N PHE A 109 -5.84 -13.75 10.63
CA PHE A 109 -4.79 -13.05 9.90
C PHE A 109 -4.54 -11.67 10.52
N THR A 110 -3.35 -11.49 11.09
CA THR A 110 -2.94 -10.20 11.63
C THR A 110 -2.60 -9.23 10.50
N THR A 111 -3.02 -7.97 10.66
CA THR A 111 -2.66 -6.87 9.76
C THR A 111 -1.88 -5.81 10.52
N TYR A 112 -0.77 -5.35 9.97
CA TYR A 112 0.07 -4.29 10.53
C TYR A 112 0.09 -3.08 9.59
N PHE A 113 0.27 -1.87 10.14
CA PHE A 113 0.42 -0.66 9.33
C PHE A 113 1.64 -0.70 8.40
N GLY A 114 2.68 -1.43 8.78
CA GLY A 114 3.79 -1.70 7.89
C GLY A 114 4.93 -2.43 8.55
N ARG A 115 6.01 -2.58 7.79
CA ARG A 115 7.31 -3.08 8.23
C ARG A 115 8.43 -2.31 7.52
N PRO A 116 9.62 -2.13 8.13
CA PRO A 116 10.78 -1.64 7.41
C PRO A 116 11.17 -2.69 6.36
N TRP A 117 11.20 -2.29 5.08
CA TRP A 117 11.61 -3.17 3.98
C TRP A 117 13.12 -3.40 4.01
#